data_AF-A0A838TPF4-F1
#
_entry.id   AF-A0A838TPF4-F1
#
_cell.length_a   1.000
_cell.length_b   1.000
_cell.length_c   1.000
_cell.angle_alpha   90.00
_cell.angle_beta   90.00
_cell.angle_gamma   90.00
#
_symmetry.space_group_name_H-M   'P 1'
#
loop_
_entity.id
_entity.type
_entity.pdbx_description
1 polymer ?
#
loop_
_entity_poly.entity_id
_entity_poly.type
_entity_poly.pdbx_seq_one_letter_code
_entity_poly.pdbx_strand_id
1 'polypeptide(L)'
;NEYSLFRQYIVRSPNDVDKSREISFDPRPLLKNGDTVTVNYLLDLMITRSDNSAANCLIDIATRKRINKTMHDNAWQGSEITRKFLKRKFEDPGYDTVRSTETNALHAADFMFKIYKNELINPWVSMQMKALLGRQLDTTKLSKGLPAGAMFYHKTGWWSYYTHDAGIVDDGSVKYIIALFTPVTEDAVRTRLKEVSRRVYDLIKKRH
;
A
#
# COMPACT_ATOMS: atom_id res chain seq x y z
N ASN A 1 8.54 23.57 6.98
CA ASN A 1 9.18 22.34 7.47
C ASN A 1 9.36 21.39 6.29
N GLU A 2 10.55 20.82 6.12
CA GLU A 2 10.97 19.99 4.98
C GLU A 2 10.03 18.78 4.74
N TYR A 3 9.40 18.28 5.79
CA TYR A 3 8.55 17.08 5.79
C TYR A 3 7.06 17.37 5.98
N SER A 4 6.62 18.60 5.71
CA SER A 4 5.19 18.95 5.81
C SER A 4 4.35 18.16 4.80
N LEU A 5 3.21 17.63 5.25
CA LEU A 5 2.19 17.05 4.36
C LEU A 5 1.66 18.06 3.32
N PHE A 6 1.73 19.35 3.63
CA PHE A 6 1.32 20.46 2.75
C PHE A 6 2.47 21.02 1.91
N ARG A 7 3.68 20.44 2.01
CA ARG A 7 4.79 20.81 1.14
C ARG A 7 4.37 20.56 -0.31
N GLN A 8 4.57 21.57 -1.15
CA GLN A 8 4.38 21.46 -2.59
C GLN A 8 5.50 20.63 -3.21
N TYR A 9 5.14 19.83 -4.19
CA TYR A 9 6.01 18.97 -4.98
C TYR A 9 5.63 19.11 -6.45
N ILE A 10 6.65 19.32 -7.29
CA ILE A 10 6.46 19.38 -8.74
C ILE A 10 6.72 17.99 -9.29
N VAL A 11 5.71 17.37 -9.90
CA VAL A 11 5.85 16.10 -10.59
C VAL A 11 6.80 16.28 -11.77
N ARG A 12 7.81 15.41 -11.87
CA ARG A 12 8.81 15.44 -12.95
C ARG A 12 8.85 14.12 -13.68
N SER A 13 8.92 14.17 -15.01
CA SER A 13 9.29 12.99 -15.78
C SER A 13 10.66 12.46 -15.35
N PRO A 14 10.87 11.13 -15.33
CA PRO A 14 9.97 10.09 -15.85
C PRO A 14 8.98 9.52 -14.82
N ASN A 15 8.66 10.21 -13.72
CA ASN A 15 7.76 9.66 -12.69
C ASN A 15 6.28 9.63 -13.11
N ASP A 16 5.84 10.39 -14.12
CA ASP A 16 4.47 10.46 -14.64
C ASP A 16 4.11 9.25 -15.55
N VAL A 17 4.13 8.07 -14.95
CA VAL A 17 4.12 6.78 -15.64
C VAL A 17 2.73 6.26 -15.96
N ASP A 18 1.73 6.56 -15.13
CA ASP A 18 0.38 6.03 -15.29
C ASP A 18 -0.27 6.62 -16.54
N LYS A 19 -0.87 5.75 -17.37
CA LYS A 19 -1.61 6.12 -18.58
C LYS A 19 -3.13 5.91 -18.43
N SER A 20 -3.52 5.26 -17.35
CA SER A 20 -4.90 5.03 -16.93
C SER A 20 -4.97 5.00 -15.41
N ARG A 21 -6.14 5.29 -14.85
CA ARG A 21 -6.37 5.11 -13.40
C ARG A 21 -6.60 3.63 -13.12
N GLU A 22 -5.92 3.09 -12.12
CA GLU A 22 -6.20 1.74 -11.61
C GLU A 22 -7.66 1.61 -11.16
N ILE A 23 -8.16 2.65 -10.48
CA ILE A 23 -9.55 2.76 -10.06
C ILE A 23 -10.29 3.64 -11.05
N SER A 24 -11.02 3.01 -11.97
CA SER A 24 -11.65 3.69 -13.12
C SER A 24 -12.67 4.76 -12.72
N PHE A 25 -13.36 4.58 -11.59
CA PHE A 25 -14.40 5.48 -11.08
C PHE A 25 -13.87 6.64 -10.21
N ASP A 26 -12.58 6.64 -9.85
CA ASP A 26 -12.01 7.73 -9.05
C ASP A 26 -11.89 9.01 -9.90
N PRO A 27 -12.53 10.14 -9.53
CA PRO A 27 -12.52 11.34 -10.35
C PRO A 27 -11.17 12.06 -10.42
N ARG A 28 -10.25 11.82 -9.47
CA ARG A 28 -8.97 12.53 -9.40
C ARG A 28 -8.13 12.27 -10.68
N PRO A 29 -7.51 13.28 -11.30
CA PRO A 29 -6.78 13.12 -12.56
C PRO A 29 -5.48 12.33 -12.39
N LEU A 30 -4.92 11.85 -13.50
CA LEU A 30 -3.54 11.33 -13.55
C LEU A 30 -2.54 12.47 -13.35
N LEU A 31 -1.45 12.17 -12.64
CA LEU A 31 -0.33 13.10 -12.48
C LEU A 31 0.43 13.27 -13.80
N LYS A 32 0.81 14.49 -14.13
CA LYS A 32 1.58 14.85 -15.33
C LYS A 32 2.82 15.65 -14.95
N ASN A 33 3.85 15.58 -15.79
CA ASN A 33 5.01 16.45 -15.66
C ASN A 33 4.63 17.93 -15.56
N GLY A 34 5.13 18.62 -14.55
CA GLY A 34 4.83 20.02 -14.26
C GLY A 34 3.69 20.25 -13.27
N ASP A 35 2.87 19.23 -12.96
CA ASP A 35 1.83 19.35 -11.95
C ASP A 35 2.45 19.70 -10.58
N THR A 36 1.85 20.69 -9.90
CA THR A 36 2.23 21.06 -8.54
C THR A 36 1.18 20.53 -7.58
N VAL A 37 1.59 19.60 -6.72
CA VAL A 37 0.71 18.89 -5.78
C VAL A 37 1.33 18.84 -4.38
N THR A 38 0.53 18.52 -3.37
CA THR A 38 1.04 18.34 -2.00
C THR A 38 1.53 16.91 -1.76
N VAL A 39 2.44 16.73 -0.80
CA VAL A 39 2.84 15.40 -0.32
C VAL A 39 1.63 14.59 0.17
N ASN A 40 0.67 15.24 0.83
CA ASN A 40 -0.58 14.58 1.26
C ASN A 40 -1.38 14.03 0.07
N TYR A 41 -1.47 14.80 -1.01
CA TYR A 41 -2.17 14.34 -2.21
C TYR A 41 -1.47 13.13 -2.84
N LEU A 42 -0.13 13.14 -2.92
CA LEU A 42 0.63 11.98 -3.39
C LEU A 42 0.38 10.73 -2.52
N LEU A 43 0.37 10.88 -1.19
CA LEU A 43 0.08 9.78 -0.27
C LEU A 43 -1.34 9.24 -0.46
N ASP A 44 -2.32 10.13 -0.62
CA ASP A 44 -3.72 9.78 -0.87
C ASP A 44 -3.86 8.98 -2.16
N LEU A 45 -3.25 9.44 -3.27
CA LEU A 45 -3.26 8.71 -4.53
C LEU A 45 -2.55 7.34 -4.42
N MET A 46 -1.34 7.30 -3.84
CA MET A 46 -0.58 6.06 -3.70
C MET A 46 -1.34 5.00 -2.89
N ILE A 47 -1.95 5.39 -1.77
CA ILE A 47 -2.62 4.43 -0.88
C ILE A 47 -4.01 4.08 -1.42
N THR A 48 -4.85 5.07 -1.71
CA THR A 48 -6.29 4.82 -1.96
C THR A 48 -6.61 4.26 -3.35
N ARG A 49 -5.74 4.51 -4.34
CA ARG A 49 -5.93 4.01 -5.72
C ARG A 49 -4.69 3.36 -6.32
N SER A 50 -3.64 3.13 -5.54
CA SER A 50 -2.40 2.49 -6.01
C SER A 50 -1.69 3.22 -7.15
N ASP A 51 -1.71 4.56 -7.15
CA ASP A 51 -1.09 5.39 -8.20
C ASP A 51 0.44 5.24 -8.21
N ASN A 52 0.98 4.71 -9.32
CA ASN A 52 2.40 4.42 -9.48
C ASN A 52 3.22 5.70 -9.60
N SER A 53 2.66 6.71 -10.25
CA SER A 53 3.30 8.00 -10.47
C SER A 53 3.50 8.74 -9.14
N ALA A 54 2.48 8.69 -8.28
CA ALA A 54 2.56 9.20 -6.93
C ALA A 54 3.58 8.43 -6.08
N ALA A 55 3.60 7.09 -6.17
CA ALA A 55 4.57 6.25 -5.48
C ALA A 55 6.02 6.61 -5.89
N ASN A 56 6.28 6.81 -7.18
CA ASN A 56 7.60 7.22 -7.67
C ASN A 56 8.04 8.59 -7.12
N CYS A 57 7.12 9.56 -7.08
CA CYS A 57 7.39 10.88 -6.49
C CYS A 57 7.69 10.77 -4.98
N LEU A 58 6.96 9.92 -4.26
CA LEU A 58 7.18 9.68 -2.83
C LEU A 58 8.50 8.95 -2.56
N ILE A 59 8.93 8.06 -3.45
CA ILE A 59 10.27 7.44 -3.39
C ILE A 59 11.35 8.52 -3.53
N ASP A 60 11.18 9.54 -4.37
CA ASP A 60 12.15 10.64 -4.48
C ASP A 60 12.19 11.52 -3.23
N ILE A 61 11.02 11.79 -2.64
CA ILE A 61 10.92 12.58 -1.40
C ILE A 61 11.54 11.83 -0.21
N ALA A 62 11.17 10.56 -0.02
CA ALA A 62 11.61 9.77 1.12
C ALA A 62 13.00 9.16 0.91
N THR A 63 13.41 8.92 -0.33
CA THR A 63 14.60 8.17 -0.76
C THR A 63 14.54 6.69 -0.37
N ARG A 64 14.98 5.80 -1.27
CA ARG A 64 15.09 4.35 -0.97
C ARG A 64 15.93 4.08 0.27
N LYS A 65 17.01 4.84 0.49
CA LYS A 65 17.89 4.70 1.66
C LYS A 65 17.12 4.86 2.97
N ARG A 66 16.28 5.89 3.11
CA ARG A 66 15.52 6.09 4.36
C ARG A 66 14.37 5.10 4.47
N ILE A 67 13.68 4.78 3.36
CA ILE A 67 12.62 3.76 3.36
C ILE A 67 13.20 2.42 3.86
N ASN A 68 14.28 1.94 3.26
CA ASN A 68 14.90 0.66 3.61
C ASN A 68 15.50 0.69 5.02
N LYS A 69 16.03 1.85 5.47
CA LYS A 69 16.44 2.01 6.87
C LYS A 69 15.25 1.80 7.81
N THR A 70 14.10 2.41 7.54
CA THR A 70 12.87 2.20 8.35
C THR A 70 12.45 0.72 8.37
N MET A 71 12.56 0.01 7.24
CA MET A 71 12.28 -1.43 7.18
C MET A 71 13.24 -2.21 8.10
N HIS A 72 14.54 -1.92 8.01
CA HIS A 72 15.54 -2.62 8.82
C HIS A 72 15.46 -2.28 10.31
N ASP A 73 15.17 -1.04 10.67
CA ASP A 73 14.98 -0.59 12.06
C ASP A 73 13.78 -1.31 12.72
N ASN A 74 12.82 -1.82 11.93
CA ASN A 74 11.70 -2.63 12.39
C ASN A 74 11.94 -4.14 12.24
N ALA A 75 13.17 -4.57 11.96
CA ALA A 75 13.52 -5.97 11.74
C ALA A 75 12.77 -6.64 10.56
N TRP A 76 12.47 -5.87 9.51
CA TRP A 76 11.83 -6.37 8.29
C TRP A 76 12.85 -6.63 7.17
N GLN A 77 13.99 -7.25 7.49
CA GLN A 77 15.03 -7.58 6.50
C GLN A 77 14.48 -8.50 5.40
N GLY A 78 14.80 -8.23 4.13
CA GLY A 78 14.17 -8.88 2.97
C GLY A 78 12.91 -8.19 2.47
N SER A 79 12.53 -7.06 3.09
CA SER A 79 11.56 -6.10 2.53
C SER A 79 12.26 -4.79 2.19
N GLU A 80 12.53 -4.56 0.91
CA GLU A 80 13.26 -3.39 0.45
C GLU A 80 12.66 -2.82 -0.83
N ILE A 81 12.59 -1.50 -0.92
CA ILE A 81 12.33 -0.83 -2.19
C ILE A 81 13.63 -0.84 -2.99
N THR A 82 13.61 -1.61 -4.07
CA THR A 82 14.72 -1.76 -5.02
C THR A 82 14.38 -1.19 -6.38
N ARG A 83 13.13 -0.75 -6.62
CA ARG A 83 12.77 -0.11 -7.87
C ARG A 83 11.59 0.85 -7.76
N LYS A 84 11.52 1.78 -8.71
CA LYS A 84 10.35 2.59 -9.07
C LYS A 84 9.45 1.80 -10.01
N PHE A 85 8.23 2.28 -10.17
CA PHE A 85 7.23 1.75 -11.09
C PHE A 85 7.44 2.30 -12.49
N LEU A 86 8.56 1.95 -13.13
CA LEU A 86 8.92 2.38 -14.48
C LEU A 86 9.82 1.35 -15.18
N LYS A 87 10.07 1.54 -16.48
CA LYS A 87 10.98 0.66 -17.22
C LYS A 87 12.40 0.82 -16.67
N ARG A 88 13.13 -0.29 -16.51
CA ARG A 88 14.51 -0.30 -15.97
C ARG A 88 15.48 0.69 -16.61
N LYS A 89 15.36 0.96 -17.92
CA LYS A 89 16.23 1.94 -18.60
C LYS A 89 16.06 3.40 -18.13
N PHE A 90 14.99 3.69 -17.39
CA PHE A 90 14.71 5.00 -16.80
C PHE A 90 14.89 5.00 -15.28
N GLU A 91 15.45 3.92 -14.71
CA GLU A 91 15.78 3.88 -13.29
C GLU A 91 16.98 4.74 -12.94
N ASP A 92 17.10 5.01 -11.64
CA ASP A 92 18.29 5.63 -11.08
C ASP A 92 19.53 4.74 -11.34
N PRO A 93 20.72 5.32 -11.59
CA PRO A 93 21.94 4.55 -11.83
C PRO A 93 22.18 3.48 -10.76
N GLY A 94 22.47 2.25 -11.20
CA GLY A 94 22.69 1.10 -10.32
C GLY A 94 21.41 0.35 -9.90
N TYR A 95 20.22 0.79 -10.32
CA TYR A 95 18.94 0.10 -10.07
C TYR A 95 18.33 -0.55 -11.32
N ASP A 96 19.02 -0.50 -12.45
CA ASP A 96 18.60 -1.08 -13.73
C ASP A 96 18.72 -2.61 -13.78
N THR A 97 19.63 -3.19 -12.99
CA THR A 97 19.94 -4.64 -12.95
C THR A 97 19.65 -5.33 -11.61
N VAL A 98 19.25 -4.59 -10.58
CA VAL A 98 19.00 -5.16 -9.24
C VAL A 98 17.74 -6.04 -9.20
N ARG A 99 17.71 -6.97 -8.24
CA ARG A 99 16.53 -7.82 -7.98
C ARG A 99 15.27 -6.97 -7.78
N SER A 100 14.13 -7.57 -8.10
CA SER A 100 12.84 -6.89 -7.92
C SER A 100 12.56 -6.61 -6.44
N THR A 101 11.65 -5.68 -6.19
CA THR A 101 11.15 -5.38 -4.85
C THR A 101 10.36 -6.57 -4.33
N GLU A 102 10.68 -6.99 -3.11
CA GLU A 102 10.13 -8.15 -2.44
C GLU A 102 9.68 -7.76 -1.03
N THR A 103 8.77 -8.54 -0.46
CA THR A 103 8.36 -8.38 0.93
C THR A 103 7.85 -9.70 1.50
N ASN A 104 7.52 -9.70 2.79
CA ASN A 104 7.05 -10.85 3.55
C ASN A 104 5.68 -10.51 4.18
N ALA A 105 4.75 -11.48 4.16
CA ALA A 105 3.43 -11.34 4.78
C ALA A 105 3.50 -11.02 6.28
N LEU A 106 4.48 -11.58 7.01
CA LEU A 106 4.71 -11.29 8.42
C LEU A 106 5.11 -9.83 8.64
N HIS A 107 5.98 -9.26 7.80
CA HIS A 107 6.38 -7.84 7.91
C HIS A 107 5.20 -6.92 7.60
N ALA A 108 4.39 -7.26 6.60
CA ALA A 108 3.17 -6.51 6.30
C ALA A 108 2.16 -6.59 7.48
N ALA A 109 2.02 -7.75 8.11
CA ALA A 109 1.16 -7.91 9.28
C ALA A 109 1.68 -7.10 10.49
N ASP A 110 2.99 -7.13 10.76
CA ASP A 110 3.60 -6.35 11.84
C ASP A 110 3.50 -4.83 11.58
N PHE A 111 3.69 -4.37 10.34
CA PHE A 111 3.42 -2.99 9.93
C PHE A 111 1.98 -2.56 10.26
N MET A 112 1.00 -3.39 9.88
CA MET A 112 -0.41 -3.15 10.22
C MET A 112 -0.66 -3.18 11.73
N PHE A 113 0.04 -4.04 12.47
CA PHE A 113 -0.07 -4.13 13.93
C PHE A 113 0.44 -2.88 14.62
N LYS A 114 1.60 -2.37 14.22
CA LYS A 114 2.15 -1.12 14.72
C LYS A 114 1.26 0.08 14.38
N ILE A 115 0.60 0.09 13.21
CA ILE A 115 -0.42 1.11 12.90
C ILE A 115 -1.59 1.00 13.86
N TYR A 116 -2.15 -0.19 14.03
CA TYR A 116 -3.28 -0.44 14.93
C TYR A 116 -2.97 0.01 16.37
N LYS A 117 -1.75 -0.27 16.85
CA LYS A 117 -1.26 0.07 18.18
C LYS A 117 -0.86 1.53 18.37
N ASN A 118 -0.84 2.34 17.32
CA ASN A 118 -0.32 3.71 17.33
C ASN A 118 1.20 3.82 17.58
N GLU A 119 1.95 2.80 17.15
CA GLU A 119 3.37 2.59 17.46
C GLU A 119 4.29 2.54 16.23
N LEU A 120 3.79 2.75 15.00
CA LEU A 120 4.61 2.64 13.78
C LEU A 120 5.83 3.59 13.79
N ILE A 121 5.60 4.85 14.15
CA ILE A 121 6.63 5.87 14.37
C ILE A 121 6.23 6.70 15.58
N ASN A 122 4.99 7.18 15.58
CA ASN A 122 4.31 7.81 16.71
C ASN A 122 2.79 7.76 16.46
N PRO A 123 1.95 8.12 17.44
CA PRO A 123 0.51 8.05 17.30
C PRO A 123 -0.04 8.88 16.14
N TRP A 124 0.50 10.07 15.89
CA TRP A 124 0.05 10.92 14.79
C TRP A 124 0.26 10.25 13.43
N VAL A 125 1.45 9.70 13.18
CA VAL A 125 1.76 8.98 11.93
C VAL A 125 0.85 7.77 11.75
N SER A 126 0.65 6.96 12.79
CA SER A 126 -0.23 5.80 12.72
C SER A 126 -1.68 6.19 12.40
N MET A 127 -2.20 7.25 13.00
CA MET A 127 -3.55 7.75 12.70
C MET A 127 -3.68 8.27 11.27
N GLN A 128 -2.69 9.01 10.76
CA GLN A 128 -2.69 9.46 9.36
C GLN A 128 -2.66 8.26 8.39
N MET A 129 -1.79 7.27 8.65
CA MET A 129 -1.70 6.07 7.83
C MET A 129 -2.98 5.24 7.87
N LYS A 130 -3.56 5.04 9.06
CA LYS A 130 -4.84 4.35 9.22
C LYS A 130 -5.96 5.07 8.47
N ALA A 131 -6.02 6.40 8.53
CA ALA A 131 -7.00 7.18 7.79
C ALA A 131 -6.88 7.00 6.26
N LEU A 132 -5.66 6.94 5.72
CA LEU A 132 -5.41 6.67 4.30
C LEU A 132 -5.83 5.24 3.92
N LEU A 133 -5.39 4.24 4.69
CA LEU A 133 -5.69 2.82 4.46
C LEU A 133 -7.20 2.52 4.54
N GLY A 134 -7.95 3.25 5.38
CA GLY A 134 -9.41 3.11 5.50
C GLY A 134 -10.20 3.72 4.33
N ARG A 135 -9.54 4.49 3.44
CA ARG A 135 -10.14 5.04 2.22
C ARG A 135 -9.71 4.27 0.96
N GLN A 136 -9.21 3.05 1.11
CA GLN A 136 -8.88 2.18 -0.01
C GLN A 136 -10.09 1.98 -0.93
N LEU A 137 -9.90 2.18 -2.23
CA LEU A 137 -10.98 2.09 -3.22
C LEU A 137 -11.07 0.69 -3.85
N ASP A 138 -9.97 -0.07 -3.89
CA ASP A 138 -9.99 -1.46 -4.34
C ASP A 138 -10.56 -2.38 -3.26
N THR A 139 -11.88 -2.61 -3.32
CA THR A 139 -12.61 -3.52 -2.43
C THR A 139 -12.85 -4.89 -3.07
N THR A 140 -12.07 -5.28 -4.09
CA THR A 140 -12.33 -6.50 -4.87
C THR A 140 -11.74 -7.78 -4.27
N LYS A 141 -10.82 -7.65 -3.30
CA LYS A 141 -10.04 -8.73 -2.69
C LYS A 141 -10.62 -9.19 -1.33
N LEU A 142 -9.86 -9.13 -0.23
CA LEU A 142 -10.29 -9.66 1.08
C LEU A 142 -11.54 -8.94 1.58
N SER A 143 -11.70 -7.65 1.25
CA SER A 143 -12.89 -6.84 1.57
C SER A 143 -14.21 -7.53 1.21
N LYS A 144 -14.28 -8.27 0.08
CA LYS A 144 -15.52 -8.96 -0.36
C LYS A 144 -15.98 -10.09 0.56
N GLY A 145 -15.10 -10.62 1.40
CA GLY A 145 -15.43 -11.68 2.35
C GLY A 145 -15.86 -11.18 3.73
N LEU A 146 -15.75 -9.89 3.99
CA LEU A 146 -16.10 -9.27 5.26
C LEU A 146 -17.59 -8.86 5.28
N PRO A 147 -18.23 -8.80 6.47
CA PRO A 147 -19.60 -8.30 6.58
C PRO A 147 -19.67 -6.80 6.26
N ALA A 148 -20.84 -6.32 5.84
CA ALA A 148 -21.02 -4.94 5.37
C ALA A 148 -20.65 -3.85 6.41
N GLY A 149 -20.74 -4.16 7.71
CA GLY A 149 -20.39 -3.24 8.80
C GLY A 149 -18.91 -3.28 9.21
N ALA A 150 -18.11 -4.22 8.70
CA ALA A 150 -16.70 -4.29 9.05
C ALA A 150 -15.90 -3.22 8.30
N MET A 151 -15.10 -2.47 9.05
CA MET A 151 -14.10 -1.58 8.49
C MET A 151 -12.84 -2.39 8.14
N PHE A 152 -12.30 -2.15 6.95
CA PHE A 152 -11.05 -2.75 6.51
C PHE A 152 -10.04 -1.67 6.10
N TYR A 153 -9.02 -1.48 6.92
CA TYR A 153 -7.94 -0.54 6.66
C TYR A 153 -6.82 -1.30 5.95
N HIS A 154 -6.69 -1.15 4.63
CA HIS A 154 -5.90 -2.09 3.84
C HIS A 154 -5.19 -1.51 2.63
N LYS A 155 -4.22 -2.28 2.13
CA LYS A 155 -3.55 -2.03 0.85
C LYS A 155 -3.54 -3.31 0.03
N THR A 156 -4.05 -3.20 -1.19
CA THR A 156 -4.01 -4.26 -2.19
C THR A 156 -2.77 -4.18 -3.06
N GLY A 157 -2.45 -5.26 -3.75
CA GLY A 157 -1.53 -5.20 -4.88
C GLY A 157 -1.55 -6.46 -5.72
N TRP A 158 -1.04 -6.34 -6.93
CA TRP A 158 -0.91 -7.42 -7.88
C TRP A 158 0.27 -7.13 -8.81
N TRP A 159 0.96 -8.18 -9.24
CA TRP A 159 2.00 -8.08 -10.26
C TRP A 159 2.24 -9.46 -10.87
N SER A 160 2.02 -9.59 -12.18
CA SER A 160 2.21 -10.85 -12.90
C SER A 160 1.39 -11.99 -12.24
N TYR A 161 2.06 -13.00 -11.71
CA TYR A 161 1.45 -14.12 -10.99
C TYR A 161 1.35 -13.92 -9.48
N TYR A 162 1.59 -12.72 -8.95
CA TYR A 162 1.42 -12.42 -7.53
C TYR A 162 0.19 -11.55 -7.27
N THR A 163 -0.57 -11.89 -6.24
CA THR A 163 -1.69 -11.09 -5.73
C THR A 163 -1.60 -11.04 -4.22
N HIS A 164 -1.85 -9.86 -3.66
CA HIS A 164 -1.80 -9.67 -2.22
C HIS A 164 -2.80 -8.63 -1.73
N ASP A 165 -3.15 -8.76 -0.47
CA ASP A 165 -3.97 -7.82 0.28
C ASP A 165 -3.62 -7.97 1.77
N ALA A 166 -3.38 -6.84 2.42
CA ALA A 166 -3.03 -6.81 3.83
C ALA A 166 -3.73 -5.64 4.52
N GLY A 167 -4.23 -5.88 5.74
CA GLY A 167 -4.93 -4.83 6.46
C GLY A 167 -5.42 -5.22 7.86
N ILE A 168 -6.05 -4.24 8.49
CA ILE A 168 -6.67 -4.30 9.81
C ILE A 168 -8.18 -4.40 9.61
N VAL A 169 -8.80 -5.45 10.15
CA VAL A 169 -10.26 -5.62 10.19
C VAL A 169 -10.77 -5.17 11.56
N ASP A 170 -11.84 -4.39 11.55
CA ASP A 170 -12.55 -3.92 12.75
C ASP A 170 -14.06 -3.95 12.49
N ASP A 171 -14.79 -4.89 13.12
CA ASP A 171 -16.26 -4.96 13.04
C ASP A 171 -16.97 -4.33 14.26
N GLY A 172 -16.21 -3.70 15.17
CA GLY A 172 -16.68 -3.19 16.46
C GLY A 172 -16.65 -4.20 17.61
N SER A 173 -16.62 -5.51 17.33
CA SER A 173 -16.57 -6.58 18.34
C SER A 173 -15.28 -7.42 18.29
N VAL A 174 -14.78 -7.69 17.09
CA VAL A 174 -13.52 -8.37 16.83
C VAL A 174 -12.63 -7.46 15.99
N LYS A 175 -11.34 -7.52 16.31
CA LYS A 175 -10.30 -6.76 15.63
C LYS A 175 -9.12 -7.67 15.37
N TYR A 176 -8.67 -7.72 14.13
CA TYR A 176 -7.56 -8.59 13.76
C TYR A 176 -6.83 -8.06 12.54
N ILE A 177 -5.66 -8.62 12.29
CA ILE A 177 -4.83 -8.31 11.13
C ILE A 177 -4.76 -9.54 10.26
N ILE A 178 -4.86 -9.30 8.95
CA ILE A 178 -4.67 -10.32 7.93
C ILE A 178 -3.73 -9.76 6.87
N ALA A 179 -2.71 -10.54 6.52
CA ALA A 179 -1.82 -10.25 5.41
C ALA A 179 -1.68 -11.52 4.57
N LEU A 180 -2.15 -11.45 3.32
CA LEU A 180 -2.16 -12.60 2.42
C LEU A 180 -1.41 -12.25 1.14
N PHE A 181 -0.42 -13.08 0.82
CA PHE A 181 0.40 -12.98 -0.38
C PHE A 181 0.36 -14.32 -1.08
N THR A 182 -0.09 -14.35 -2.33
CA THR A 182 -0.24 -15.58 -3.10
C THR A 182 0.50 -15.49 -4.44
N PRO A 183 1.24 -16.53 -4.85
CA PRO A 183 1.80 -16.64 -6.20
C PRO A 183 0.72 -17.16 -7.16
N VAL A 184 -0.44 -16.48 -7.15
CA VAL A 184 -1.55 -16.72 -8.08
C VAL A 184 -1.97 -15.40 -8.72
N THR A 185 -2.27 -15.43 -10.02
CA THR A 185 -2.79 -14.28 -10.76
C THR A 185 -4.09 -13.77 -10.15
N GLU A 186 -4.35 -12.48 -10.33
CA GLU A 186 -5.47 -11.82 -9.67
C GLU A 186 -6.81 -12.48 -10.04
N ASP A 187 -7.06 -12.68 -11.33
CA ASP A 187 -8.30 -13.27 -11.83
C ASP A 187 -8.55 -14.69 -11.31
N ALA A 188 -7.51 -15.49 -11.11
CA ALA A 188 -7.63 -16.85 -10.60
C ALA A 188 -7.86 -16.91 -9.08
N VAL A 189 -7.45 -15.87 -8.33
CA VAL A 189 -7.49 -15.91 -6.85
C VAL A 189 -8.61 -15.08 -6.24
N ARG A 190 -9.22 -14.10 -6.94
CA ARG A 190 -10.26 -13.19 -6.40
C ARG A 190 -11.34 -13.92 -5.58
N THR A 191 -11.98 -14.94 -6.14
CA THR A 191 -13.04 -15.71 -5.44
C THR A 191 -12.52 -16.45 -4.21
N ARG A 192 -11.26 -16.93 -4.26
CA ARG A 192 -10.63 -17.61 -3.13
C ARG A 192 -10.25 -16.64 -2.01
N LEU A 193 -9.81 -15.42 -2.34
CA LEU A 193 -9.53 -14.38 -1.35
C LEU A 193 -10.79 -14.02 -0.56
N LYS A 194 -11.93 -13.86 -1.25
CA LYS A 194 -13.24 -13.67 -0.60
C LYS A 194 -13.53 -14.80 0.39
N GLU A 195 -13.38 -16.04 -0.03
CA GLU A 195 -13.69 -17.21 0.81
C GLU A 195 -12.73 -17.34 2.01
N VAL A 196 -11.43 -17.09 1.81
CA VAL A 196 -10.45 -17.06 2.91
C VAL A 196 -10.80 -15.97 3.91
N SER A 197 -11.08 -14.75 3.45
CA SER A 197 -11.47 -13.62 4.30
C SER A 197 -12.70 -13.96 5.16
N ARG A 198 -13.75 -14.52 4.54
CA ARG A 198 -14.96 -14.95 5.24
C ARG A 198 -14.67 -16.02 6.30
N ARG A 199 -13.93 -17.07 5.94
CA ARG A 199 -13.59 -18.16 6.88
C ARG A 199 -12.76 -17.69 8.07
N VAL A 200 -11.80 -16.78 7.82
CA VAL A 200 -10.98 -16.19 8.90
C VAL A 200 -11.85 -15.33 9.81
N TYR A 201 -12.71 -14.48 9.24
CA TYR A 201 -13.66 -13.68 10.01
C TYR A 201 -14.58 -14.56 10.88
N ASP A 202 -15.22 -15.56 10.30
CA ASP A 202 -16.13 -16.48 11.00
C ASP A 202 -15.42 -17.23 12.14
N LEU A 203 -14.17 -17.66 11.91
CA LEU A 203 -13.36 -18.34 12.92
C LEU A 203 -13.02 -17.42 14.10
N ILE A 204 -12.62 -16.18 13.83
CA ILE A 204 -12.28 -15.20 14.88
C ILE A 204 -13.54 -14.81 15.65
N LYS A 205 -14.65 -14.55 14.95
CA LYS A 205 -15.94 -14.23 15.55
C LYS A 205 -16.49 -15.34 16.44
N LYS A 206 -16.26 -16.61 16.10
CA LYS A 206 -16.68 -17.74 16.93
C LYS A 206 -15.86 -17.88 18.22
N ARG A 207 -14.65 -17.32 18.27
CA ARG A 207 -13.72 -17.44 19.41
C ARG A 207 -13.84 -16.30 20.43
N HIS A 208 -14.62 -15.26 20.13
CA HIS A 208 -14.81 -14.05 20.94
C HIS A 208 -16.29 -13.76 21.11
#